data_AF-A0A914EL53-F1
#
_entry.id   AF-A0A914EL53-F1
#
_cell.length_a   1.000
_cell.length_b   1.000
_cell.length_c   1.000
_cell.angle_alpha   90.00
_cell.angle_beta   90.00
_cell.angle_gamma   90.00
#
_symmetry.space_group_name_H-M   'P 1'
#
loop_
_entity.id
_entity.type
_entity.pdbx_description
1 polymer ?
#
loop_
_entity_poly.entity_id
_entity_poly.type
_entity_poly.pdbx_seq_one_letter_code
_entity_poly.pdbx_strand_id
1 'polypeptide(L)'
;MESIDDALFANGGGQLLCAAVELYYWTLRSSALNAEQLRRDGGLYALYETFERCVPMVSLSSKKMDMHVQICLHSCNCFDVAAQFDSCRDKISEMKTLFNSLCRLLKFENLVQLAVAAAECVCSFSVCTLLQTQLFQAGVLWQLLPHLFKYDYTPDEGGVSHSEESNQQSILNKLALASCEALACLAGFRSGTPENYGVQNSLRAMLTPYVCRLMRNGDNHLVLKVLNSNLEDPYMIWDNGTRAELLEFVEKHRSSNVNTEKLYEADHHVTENAKTSNTNTLKKVLKLNKLLSDRYPVHFPSS
;
A
#
# COMPACT_ATOMS: atom_id res chain seq x y z
N MET A 1 -6.26 -31.53 -8.54
CA MET A 1 -6.74 -30.18 -8.21
C MET A 1 -6.06 -29.24 -9.20
N GLU A 2 -6.78 -28.34 -9.86
CA GLU A 2 -6.17 -27.45 -10.89
C GLU A 2 -5.01 -26.61 -10.32
N SER A 3 -5.02 -26.31 -9.02
CA SER A 3 -3.94 -25.62 -8.31
C SER A 3 -2.61 -26.39 -8.24
N ILE A 4 -2.65 -27.73 -8.41
CA ILE A 4 -1.49 -28.63 -8.29
C ILE A 4 -0.93 -29.01 -9.67
N ASP A 5 -1.72 -28.87 -10.74
CA ASP A 5 -1.29 -29.25 -12.10
C ASP A 5 -0.09 -28.38 -12.55
N ASP A 6 0.99 -29.03 -13.01
CA ASP A 6 2.17 -28.33 -13.54
C ASP A 6 1.85 -27.57 -14.82
N ALA A 7 0.86 -28.06 -15.55
CA ALA A 7 0.21 -27.32 -16.60
C ALA A 7 -1.10 -26.75 -16.04
N LEU A 8 -1.02 -25.90 -14.99
CA LEU A 8 -2.08 -24.93 -14.71
C LEU A 8 -2.54 -24.43 -16.09
N PHE A 9 -3.84 -24.44 -16.35
CA PHE A 9 -4.46 -24.01 -17.62
C PHE A 9 -4.50 -25.02 -18.79
N ALA A 10 -4.01 -26.26 -18.66
CA ALA A 10 -4.05 -27.24 -19.76
C ALA A 10 -5.48 -27.65 -20.16
N ASN A 11 -6.42 -27.69 -19.21
CA ASN A 11 -7.82 -28.01 -19.45
C ASN A 11 -8.73 -26.95 -18.78
N GLY A 12 -9.74 -26.46 -19.50
CA GLY A 12 -10.78 -25.57 -18.95
C GLY A 12 -10.39 -24.09 -18.73
N GLY A 13 -9.17 -23.69 -19.07
CA GLY A 13 -8.74 -22.28 -19.01
C GLY A 13 -8.76 -21.65 -17.61
N GLY A 14 -8.74 -22.48 -16.56
CA GLY A 14 -8.76 -22.08 -15.14
C GLY A 14 -10.03 -21.36 -14.68
N GLN A 15 -11.15 -21.49 -15.42
CA GLN A 15 -12.44 -20.93 -15.03
C GLN A 15 -12.94 -21.51 -13.70
N LEU A 16 -12.76 -22.82 -13.49
CA LEU A 16 -13.14 -23.48 -12.25
C LEU A 16 -12.31 -22.97 -11.07
N LEU A 17 -10.98 -22.87 -11.25
CA LEU A 17 -10.10 -22.30 -10.23
C LEU A 17 -10.50 -20.85 -9.87
N CYS A 18 -10.80 -20.01 -10.86
CA CYS A 18 -11.25 -18.63 -10.63
C CYS A 18 -12.53 -18.61 -9.79
N ALA A 19 -13.55 -19.38 -10.19
CA ALA A 19 -14.81 -19.48 -9.45
C ALA A 19 -14.63 -20.05 -8.03
N ALA A 20 -13.70 -20.99 -7.84
CA ALA A 20 -13.40 -21.56 -6.54
C ALA A 20 -12.77 -20.54 -5.58
N VAL A 21 -11.81 -19.73 -6.06
CA VAL A 21 -11.17 -18.68 -5.24
C VAL A 21 -12.14 -17.54 -4.95
N GLU A 22 -13.01 -17.18 -5.91
CA GLU A 22 -14.09 -16.23 -5.66
C GLU A 22 -15.07 -16.76 -4.58
N LEU A 23 -15.45 -18.04 -4.66
CA LEU A 23 -16.29 -18.67 -3.65
C LEU A 23 -15.62 -18.68 -2.27
N TYR A 24 -14.31 -18.91 -2.20
CA TYR A 24 -13.56 -18.81 -0.94
C TYR A 24 -13.74 -17.43 -0.31
N TYR A 25 -13.58 -16.37 -1.09
CA TYR A 25 -13.74 -15.00 -0.61
C TYR A 25 -15.12 -14.77 0.02
N TRP A 26 -16.20 -15.12 -0.69
CA TRP A 26 -17.55 -14.95 -0.17
C TRP A 26 -17.83 -15.83 1.07
N THR A 27 -17.25 -17.03 1.09
CA THR A 27 -17.36 -17.94 2.23
C THR A 27 -16.68 -17.35 3.47
N LEU A 28 -15.47 -16.82 3.34
CA LEU A 28 -14.73 -16.16 4.43
C LEU A 28 -15.49 -14.94 4.97
N ARG A 29 -16.06 -14.11 4.09
CA ARG A 29 -16.83 -12.93 4.51
C ARG A 29 -18.11 -13.24 5.28
N SER A 30 -18.68 -14.41 5.07
CA SER A 30 -19.96 -14.76 5.69
C SER A 30 -19.86 -15.13 7.17
N SER A 31 -18.69 -15.60 7.65
CA SER A 31 -18.50 -15.99 9.05
C SER A 31 -17.04 -16.11 9.45
N ALA A 32 -16.72 -15.63 10.65
CA ALA A 32 -15.42 -15.83 11.30
C ALA A 32 -15.02 -17.31 11.42
N LEU A 33 -15.99 -18.20 11.67
CA LEU A 33 -15.74 -19.63 11.79
C LEU A 33 -15.21 -20.24 10.48
N ASN A 34 -15.61 -19.68 9.34
CA ASN A 34 -15.14 -20.15 8.04
C ASN A 34 -13.66 -19.81 7.82
N ALA A 35 -13.20 -18.64 8.28
CA ALA A 35 -11.78 -18.26 8.22
C ALA A 35 -10.92 -19.16 9.09
N GLU A 36 -11.37 -19.46 10.30
CA GLU A 36 -10.68 -20.40 11.17
C GLU A 36 -10.62 -21.81 10.57
N GLN A 37 -11.72 -22.29 9.99
CA GLN A 37 -11.78 -23.62 9.39
C GLN A 37 -10.88 -23.72 8.15
N LEU A 38 -10.90 -22.70 7.27
CA LEU A 38 -10.01 -22.65 6.11
C LEU A 38 -8.53 -22.72 6.53
N ARG A 39 -8.16 -22.04 7.61
CA ARG A 39 -6.81 -22.13 8.16
C ARG A 39 -6.50 -23.53 8.70
N ARG A 40 -7.41 -24.12 9.49
CA ARG A 40 -7.23 -25.46 10.11
C ARG A 40 -7.04 -26.55 9.06
N ASP A 41 -7.74 -26.45 7.94
CA ASP A 41 -7.67 -27.44 6.85
C ASP A 41 -6.53 -27.17 5.84
N GLY A 42 -5.66 -26.19 6.11
CA GLY A 42 -4.55 -25.84 5.23
C GLY A 42 -4.95 -25.04 3.98
N GLY A 43 -6.23 -24.64 3.87
CA GLY A 43 -6.76 -23.89 2.73
C GLY A 43 -6.11 -22.53 2.52
N LEU A 44 -5.65 -21.87 3.58
CA LEU A 44 -4.93 -20.58 3.46
C LEU A 44 -3.57 -20.76 2.73
N TYR A 45 -2.89 -21.88 2.97
CA TYR A 45 -1.64 -22.20 2.30
C TYR A 45 -1.88 -22.61 0.83
N ALA A 46 -2.92 -23.40 0.56
CA ALA A 46 -3.31 -23.74 -0.81
C ALA A 46 -3.70 -22.49 -1.64
N LEU A 47 -4.39 -21.53 -1.01
CA LEU A 47 -4.68 -20.22 -1.61
C LEU A 47 -3.39 -19.47 -1.94
N TYR A 48 -2.44 -19.43 -1.01
CA TYR A 48 -1.14 -18.81 -1.20
C TYR A 48 -0.33 -19.44 -2.33
N GLU A 49 -0.25 -20.77 -2.42
CA GLU A 49 0.43 -21.44 -3.54
C GLU A 49 -0.22 -21.09 -4.88
N THR A 50 -1.55 -21.05 -4.92
CA THR A 50 -2.30 -20.65 -6.11
C THR A 50 -2.00 -19.19 -6.50
N PHE A 51 -1.97 -18.30 -5.51
CA PHE A 51 -1.65 -16.89 -5.68
C PHE A 51 -0.22 -16.69 -6.22
N GLU A 52 0.77 -17.38 -5.64
CA GLU A 52 2.17 -17.28 -6.04
C GLU A 52 2.43 -17.87 -7.43
N ARG A 53 1.61 -18.82 -7.91
CA ARG A 53 1.63 -19.26 -9.31
C ARG A 53 1.04 -18.21 -10.25
N CYS A 54 0.11 -17.38 -9.79
CA CYS A 54 -0.59 -16.38 -10.61
C CYS A 54 0.12 -15.03 -10.72
N VAL A 55 0.74 -14.55 -9.63
CA VAL A 55 1.39 -13.24 -9.55
C VAL A 55 2.47 -13.02 -10.63
N PRO A 56 3.35 -13.99 -10.95
CA PRO A 56 4.37 -13.82 -12.00
C PRO A 56 3.78 -13.62 -13.40
N MET A 57 2.57 -14.13 -13.65
CA MET A 57 1.89 -14.01 -14.94
C MET A 57 1.22 -12.64 -15.14
N VAL A 58 1.01 -11.89 -14.07
CA VAL A 58 0.49 -10.51 -14.17
C VAL A 58 1.56 -9.64 -14.82
N SER A 59 1.15 -8.95 -15.88
CA SER A 59 1.99 -8.12 -16.76
C SER A 59 1.27 -6.84 -17.18
N LEU A 60 2.00 -5.92 -17.80
CA LEU A 60 1.43 -4.66 -18.33
C LEU A 60 0.39 -4.88 -19.44
N SER A 61 0.42 -6.03 -20.12
CA SER A 61 -0.57 -6.39 -21.14
C SER A 61 -1.80 -7.10 -20.58
N SER A 62 -1.80 -7.42 -19.29
CA SER A 62 -2.92 -8.10 -18.64
C SER A 62 -4.16 -7.21 -18.58
N LYS A 63 -5.33 -7.83 -18.64
CA LYS A 63 -6.64 -7.19 -18.56
C LYS A 63 -7.37 -7.61 -17.30
N LYS A 64 -8.34 -6.79 -16.89
CA LYS A 64 -9.14 -7.04 -15.67
C LYS A 64 -9.77 -8.44 -15.65
N MET A 65 -10.25 -8.95 -16.79
CA MET A 65 -10.94 -10.24 -16.88
C MET A 65 -9.99 -11.43 -17.13
N ASP A 66 -8.68 -11.20 -17.18
CA ASP A 66 -7.75 -12.30 -17.31
C ASP A 66 -7.77 -13.13 -16.01
N MET A 67 -7.79 -14.45 -16.15
CA MET A 67 -8.01 -15.35 -15.03
C MET A 67 -6.93 -15.19 -13.93
N HIS A 68 -5.65 -15.00 -14.27
CA HIS A 68 -4.60 -14.78 -13.27
C HIS A 68 -4.77 -13.47 -12.50
N VAL A 69 -5.35 -12.44 -13.14
CA VAL A 69 -5.70 -11.17 -12.50
C VAL A 69 -6.87 -11.38 -11.53
N GLN A 70 -7.91 -12.09 -11.94
CA GLN A 70 -9.07 -12.40 -11.09
C GLN A 70 -8.69 -13.28 -9.89
N ILE A 71 -7.86 -14.30 -10.08
CA ILE A 71 -7.34 -15.13 -8.99
C ILE A 71 -6.53 -14.27 -8.00
N CYS A 72 -5.65 -13.39 -8.49
CA CYS A 72 -4.89 -12.49 -7.60
C CYS A 72 -5.83 -11.55 -6.82
N LEU A 73 -6.87 -11.01 -7.47
CA LEU A 73 -7.87 -10.13 -6.87
C LEU A 73 -8.60 -10.83 -5.73
N HIS A 74 -9.21 -11.98 -6.00
CA HIS A 74 -9.96 -12.72 -4.99
C HIS A 74 -9.05 -13.26 -3.88
N SER A 75 -7.81 -13.62 -4.20
CA SER A 75 -6.83 -14.02 -3.18
C SER A 75 -6.47 -12.87 -2.24
N CYS A 76 -6.25 -11.65 -2.75
CA CYS A 76 -6.04 -10.46 -1.92
C CYS A 76 -7.22 -10.26 -0.96
N ASN A 77 -8.45 -10.37 -1.47
CA ASN A 77 -9.65 -10.22 -0.66
C ASN A 77 -9.81 -11.34 0.40
N CYS A 78 -9.40 -12.56 0.08
CA CYS A 78 -9.35 -13.65 1.05
C CYS A 78 -8.34 -13.38 2.16
N PHE A 79 -7.12 -12.91 1.81
CA PHE A 79 -6.09 -12.56 2.79
C PHE A 79 -6.50 -11.38 3.67
N ASP A 80 -7.16 -10.38 3.08
CA ASP A 80 -7.76 -9.25 3.78
C ASP A 80 -8.70 -9.70 4.90
N VAL A 81 -9.66 -10.57 4.58
CA VAL A 81 -10.59 -11.13 5.57
C VAL A 81 -9.88 -12.03 6.58
N ALA A 82 -8.93 -12.86 6.13
CA ALA A 82 -8.19 -13.76 7.01
C ALA A 82 -7.35 -13.00 8.04
N ALA A 83 -6.77 -11.85 7.69
CA ALA A 83 -5.93 -11.06 8.58
C ALA A 83 -6.69 -10.49 9.79
N GLN A 84 -8.03 -10.49 9.78
CA GLN A 84 -8.83 -10.09 10.94
C GLN A 84 -8.71 -11.09 12.12
N PHE A 85 -8.15 -12.28 11.90
CA PHE A 85 -8.03 -13.34 12.90
C PHE A 85 -6.57 -13.63 13.27
N ASP A 86 -6.26 -13.61 14.56
CA ASP A 86 -4.90 -13.77 15.10
C ASP A 86 -4.19 -15.02 14.57
N SER A 87 -4.82 -16.19 14.67
CA SER A 87 -4.23 -17.44 14.21
C SER A 87 -4.00 -17.48 12.69
N CYS A 88 -4.79 -16.74 11.91
CA CYS A 88 -4.57 -16.60 10.48
C CYS A 88 -3.37 -15.70 10.19
N ARG A 89 -3.20 -14.61 10.95
CA ARG A 89 -2.01 -13.73 10.84
C ARG A 89 -0.72 -14.48 11.14
N ASP A 90 -0.71 -15.35 12.14
CA ASP A 90 0.43 -16.23 12.42
C ASP A 90 0.79 -17.06 11.18
N LYS A 91 -0.22 -17.68 10.55
CA LYS A 91 0.01 -18.50 9.35
C LYS A 91 0.45 -17.68 8.13
N ILE A 92 -0.11 -16.47 7.96
CA ILE A 92 0.29 -15.54 6.89
C ILE A 92 1.75 -15.10 7.07
N SER A 93 2.22 -14.93 8.30
CA SER A 93 3.60 -14.49 8.55
C SER A 93 4.68 -15.48 8.08
N GLU A 94 4.30 -16.75 7.91
CA GLU A 94 5.14 -17.81 7.35
C GLU A 94 5.27 -17.73 5.81
N MET A 95 4.37 -17.01 5.14
CA MET A 95 4.26 -16.90 3.67
C MET A 95 5.18 -15.79 3.12
N LYS A 96 6.49 -15.98 3.23
CA LYS A 96 7.49 -14.92 3.03
C LYS A 96 7.41 -14.17 1.69
N THR A 97 7.02 -14.81 0.58
CA THR A 97 6.98 -14.14 -0.73
C THR A 97 5.71 -13.31 -0.95
N LEU A 98 4.66 -13.55 -0.15
CA LEU A 98 3.37 -12.85 -0.24
C LEU A 98 3.53 -11.32 -0.20
N PHE A 99 4.39 -10.80 0.66
CA PHE A 99 4.59 -9.36 0.82
C PHE A 99 5.22 -8.71 -0.43
N ASN A 100 6.19 -9.39 -1.05
CA ASN A 100 6.79 -8.95 -2.31
C ASN A 100 5.79 -9.06 -3.46
N SER A 101 4.95 -10.09 -3.45
CA SER A 101 3.87 -10.28 -4.41
C SER A 101 2.82 -9.17 -4.33
N LEU A 102 2.37 -8.78 -3.13
CA LEU A 102 1.50 -7.61 -2.93
C LEU A 102 2.13 -6.32 -3.48
N CYS A 103 3.42 -6.09 -3.18
CA CYS A 103 4.16 -4.96 -3.73
C CYS A 103 4.22 -4.99 -5.26
N ARG A 104 4.37 -6.17 -5.88
CA ARG A 104 4.34 -6.32 -7.34
C ARG A 104 2.95 -5.98 -7.91
N LEU A 105 1.87 -6.43 -7.30
CA LEU A 105 0.51 -6.16 -7.78
C LEU A 105 0.17 -4.66 -7.78
N LEU A 106 0.65 -3.92 -6.78
CA LEU A 106 0.50 -2.47 -6.68
C LEU A 106 1.20 -1.68 -7.80
N LYS A 107 2.08 -2.31 -8.61
CA LYS A 107 2.78 -1.66 -9.73
C LYS A 107 1.92 -1.50 -10.98
N PHE A 108 0.87 -2.30 -11.14
CA PHE A 108 0.11 -2.38 -12.39
C PHE A 108 -1.02 -1.35 -12.43
N GLU A 109 -0.70 -0.16 -12.92
CA GLU A 109 -1.64 0.97 -12.99
C GLU A 109 -2.83 0.74 -13.92
N ASN A 110 -2.69 -0.18 -14.89
CA ASN A 110 -3.77 -0.62 -15.77
C ASN A 110 -4.77 -1.56 -15.08
N LEU A 111 -4.44 -2.12 -13.91
CA LEU A 111 -5.24 -3.07 -13.14
C LEU A 111 -5.69 -2.45 -11.82
N VAL A 112 -6.30 -1.27 -11.87
CA VAL A 112 -6.58 -0.46 -10.66
C VAL A 112 -7.40 -1.20 -9.60
N GLN A 113 -8.39 -2.01 -10.00
CA GLN A 113 -9.17 -2.82 -9.05
C GLN A 113 -8.32 -3.85 -8.29
N LEU A 114 -7.35 -4.47 -8.97
CA LEU A 114 -6.42 -5.39 -8.33
C LEU A 114 -5.49 -4.64 -7.36
N ALA A 115 -5.02 -3.45 -7.76
CA ALA A 115 -4.22 -2.60 -6.89
C ALA A 115 -5.00 -2.12 -5.65
N VAL A 116 -6.31 -1.83 -5.79
CA VAL A 116 -7.18 -1.48 -4.65
C VAL A 116 -7.26 -2.64 -3.67
N ALA A 117 -7.57 -3.86 -4.15
CA ALA A 117 -7.63 -5.05 -3.29
C ALA A 117 -6.27 -5.33 -2.59
N ALA A 118 -5.16 -5.12 -3.29
CA ALA A 118 -3.83 -5.25 -2.70
C ALA A 118 -3.58 -4.18 -1.60
N ALA A 119 -4.00 -2.93 -1.80
CA ALA A 119 -3.88 -1.87 -0.80
C ALA A 119 -4.77 -2.12 0.43
N GLU A 120 -6.01 -2.60 0.24
CA GLU A 120 -6.91 -2.99 1.33
C GLU A 120 -6.33 -4.15 2.14
N CYS A 121 -5.78 -5.16 1.46
CA CYS A 121 -5.07 -6.26 2.11
C CYS A 121 -3.87 -5.76 2.96
N VAL A 122 -3.12 -4.76 2.47
CA VAL A 122 -2.06 -4.10 3.24
C VAL A 122 -2.60 -3.40 4.50
N CYS A 123 -3.77 -2.75 4.43
CA CYS A 123 -4.44 -2.20 5.61
C CYS A 123 -4.70 -3.29 6.65
N SER A 124 -5.34 -4.39 6.25
CA SER A 124 -5.70 -5.47 7.18
C SER A 124 -4.49 -6.21 7.75
N PHE A 125 -3.38 -6.28 7.00
CA PHE A 125 -2.12 -6.83 7.53
C PHE A 125 -1.49 -5.91 8.58
N SER A 126 -1.73 -4.61 8.47
CA SER A 126 -1.11 -3.61 9.35
C SER A 126 -1.58 -3.67 10.80
N VAL A 127 -2.61 -4.46 11.13
CA VAL A 127 -3.05 -4.69 12.53
C VAL A 127 -2.08 -5.57 13.33
N CYS A 128 -1.07 -6.16 12.68
CA CYS A 128 -0.07 -7.01 13.31
C CYS A 128 1.34 -6.49 13.05
N THR A 129 2.12 -6.31 14.12
CA THR A 129 3.51 -5.79 14.05
C THR A 129 4.40 -6.61 13.11
N LEU A 130 4.26 -7.94 13.12
CA LEU A 130 5.08 -8.82 12.28
C LEU A 130 4.76 -8.64 10.79
N LEU A 131 3.47 -8.66 10.42
CA LEU A 131 3.03 -8.46 9.04
C LEU A 131 3.36 -7.04 8.54
N GLN A 132 3.14 -6.04 9.38
CA GLN A 132 3.50 -4.63 9.12
C GLN A 132 5.00 -4.48 8.86
N THR A 133 5.85 -5.18 9.63
CA THR A 133 7.31 -5.19 9.45
C THR A 133 7.70 -5.86 8.13
N GLN A 134 7.10 -7.01 7.80
CA GLN A 134 7.38 -7.70 6.54
C GLN A 134 6.95 -6.89 5.31
N LEU A 135 5.82 -6.18 5.39
CA LEU A 135 5.39 -5.23 4.36
C LEU A 135 6.36 -4.07 4.19
N PHE A 136 6.83 -3.49 5.29
CA PHE A 136 7.82 -2.42 5.26
C PHE A 136 9.15 -2.90 4.63
N GLN A 137 9.63 -4.09 5.01
CA GLN A 137 10.83 -4.72 4.44
C GLN A 137 10.67 -5.13 2.96
N ALA A 138 9.45 -5.41 2.51
CA ALA A 138 9.16 -5.64 1.09
C ALA A 138 9.15 -4.34 0.27
N GLY A 139 9.26 -3.18 0.92
CA GLY A 139 9.29 -1.87 0.26
C GLY A 139 7.91 -1.39 -0.20
N VAL A 140 6.84 -1.76 0.53
CA VAL A 140 5.45 -1.41 0.16
C VAL A 140 5.21 0.10 0.03
N LEU A 141 5.91 0.92 0.81
CA LEU A 141 5.78 2.38 0.78
C LEU A 141 6.07 2.93 -0.63
N TRP A 142 7.09 2.38 -1.30
CA TRP A 142 7.47 2.79 -2.65
C TRP A 142 6.38 2.51 -3.68
N GLN A 143 5.50 1.54 -3.42
CA GLN A 143 4.43 1.16 -4.34
C GLN A 143 3.14 1.93 -4.07
N LEU A 144 2.86 2.28 -2.81
CA LEU A 144 1.65 3.02 -2.43
C LEU A 144 1.77 4.52 -2.69
N LEU A 145 2.93 5.12 -2.40
CA LEU A 145 3.11 6.58 -2.44
C LEU A 145 2.75 7.23 -3.78
N PRO A 146 3.13 6.67 -4.95
CA PRO A 146 2.79 7.26 -6.24
C PRO A 146 1.28 7.41 -6.48
N HIS A 147 0.46 6.53 -5.89
CA HIS A 147 -0.99 6.55 -6.10
C HIS A 147 -1.67 7.74 -5.42
N LEU A 148 -1.08 8.29 -4.35
CA LEU A 148 -1.61 9.49 -3.67
C LEU A 148 -1.66 10.70 -4.62
N PHE A 149 -0.75 10.76 -5.59
CA PHE A 149 -0.61 11.85 -6.56
C PHE A 149 -1.46 11.70 -7.81
N LYS A 150 -2.34 10.69 -7.84
CA LYS A 150 -3.34 10.49 -8.90
C LYS A 150 -4.75 10.88 -8.48
N TYR A 151 -4.91 11.39 -7.26
CA TYR A 151 -6.18 11.85 -6.75
C TYR A 151 -6.55 13.19 -7.38
N ASP A 152 -7.74 13.23 -7.97
CA ASP A 152 -8.35 14.45 -8.49
C ASP A 152 -9.53 14.82 -7.58
N TYR A 153 -9.38 15.93 -6.86
CA TYR A 153 -10.37 16.44 -5.91
C TYR A 153 -11.37 17.41 -6.55
N THR A 154 -11.18 17.80 -7.81
CA THR A 154 -12.05 18.76 -8.51
C THR A 154 -13.48 18.27 -8.74
N PRO A 155 -13.77 16.96 -8.94
CA PRO A 155 -15.15 16.47 -9.06
C PRO A 155 -16.00 16.75 -7.82
N ASP A 156 -15.42 16.59 -6.63
CA ASP A 156 -16.10 16.78 -5.35
C ASP A 156 -16.41 18.27 -5.08
N GLU A 157 -15.62 19.19 -5.66
CA GLU A 157 -15.83 20.64 -5.56
C GLU A 157 -16.87 21.18 -6.55
N GLY A 158 -17.09 20.47 -7.67
CA GLY A 158 -17.97 20.92 -8.76
C GLY A 158 -19.47 20.70 -8.52
N GLY A 159 -19.86 19.94 -7.49
CA GLY A 159 -21.28 19.66 -7.17
C GLY A 159 -22.03 18.87 -8.26
N VAL A 160 -21.32 18.29 -9.23
CA VAL A 160 -21.92 17.53 -10.34
C VAL A 160 -22.00 16.06 -9.94
N SER A 161 -23.21 15.53 -9.83
CA SER A 161 -23.46 14.10 -9.60
C SER A 161 -22.91 13.28 -10.77
N HIS A 162 -21.84 12.51 -10.54
CA HIS A 162 -21.31 11.60 -11.55
C HIS A 162 -22.01 10.24 -11.51
N SER A 163 -22.30 9.68 -12.69
CA SER A 163 -22.71 8.28 -12.83
C SER A 163 -21.54 7.38 -12.44
N GLU A 164 -21.72 6.60 -11.37
CA GLU A 164 -20.65 6.01 -10.56
C GLU A 164 -19.85 4.85 -11.20
N GLU A 165 -20.09 4.48 -12.47
CA GLU A 165 -19.58 3.21 -13.00
C GLU A 165 -18.62 3.27 -14.20
N SER A 166 -18.31 4.43 -14.80
CA SER A 166 -17.40 4.47 -15.98
C SER A 166 -16.26 5.49 -15.99
N ASN A 167 -16.14 6.37 -15.00
CA ASN A 167 -15.03 7.32 -14.98
C ASN A 167 -13.75 6.65 -14.45
N GLN A 168 -12.76 6.46 -15.32
CA GLN A 168 -11.42 5.97 -14.97
C GLN A 168 -10.82 6.73 -13.78
N GLN A 169 -11.10 8.04 -13.66
CA GLN A 169 -10.66 8.86 -12.54
C GLN A 169 -11.30 8.48 -11.20
N SER A 170 -12.56 8.04 -11.18
CA SER A 170 -13.22 7.57 -9.94
C SER A 170 -12.51 6.34 -9.37
N ILE A 171 -12.09 5.43 -10.24
CA ILE A 171 -11.36 4.22 -9.84
C ILE A 171 -9.94 4.57 -9.37
N LEU A 172 -9.27 5.55 -10.02
CA LEU A 172 -7.98 6.08 -9.55
C LEU A 172 -8.10 6.76 -8.18
N ASN A 173 -9.16 7.54 -7.95
CA ASN A 173 -9.42 8.17 -6.65
C ASN A 173 -9.64 7.12 -5.55
N LYS A 174 -10.36 6.02 -5.84
CA LYS A 174 -10.50 4.88 -4.92
C LYS A 174 -9.15 4.27 -4.56
N LEU A 175 -8.25 4.07 -5.54
CA LEU A 175 -6.91 3.57 -5.27
C LEU A 175 -6.07 4.56 -4.45
N ALA A 176 -6.18 5.86 -4.70
CA ALA A 176 -5.48 6.88 -3.93
C ALA A 176 -5.94 6.88 -2.46
N LEU A 177 -7.25 6.77 -2.21
CA LEU A 177 -7.83 6.65 -0.88
C LEU A 177 -7.38 5.38 -0.16
N ALA A 178 -7.48 4.23 -0.82
CA ALA A 178 -7.02 2.95 -0.27
C ALA A 178 -5.51 2.98 0.03
N SER A 179 -4.71 3.61 -0.83
CA SER A 179 -3.26 3.75 -0.63
C SER A 179 -2.92 4.69 0.53
N CYS A 180 -3.65 5.80 0.68
CA CYS A 180 -3.50 6.70 1.82
C CYS A 180 -3.87 6.01 3.13
N GLU A 181 -4.96 5.24 3.13
CA GLU A 181 -5.37 4.44 4.29
C GLU A 181 -4.34 3.38 4.65
N ALA A 182 -3.81 2.66 3.64
CA ALA A 182 -2.76 1.66 3.84
C ALA A 182 -1.50 2.26 4.47
N LEU A 183 -1.06 3.43 4.02
CA LEU A 183 0.07 4.14 4.62
C LEU A 183 -0.21 4.59 6.06
N ALA A 184 -1.43 5.05 6.36
CA ALA A 184 -1.83 5.43 7.71
C ALA A 184 -1.88 4.21 8.65
N CYS A 185 -2.47 3.11 8.21
CA CYS A 185 -2.49 1.83 8.93
C CYS A 185 -1.08 1.31 9.21
N LEU A 186 -0.20 1.29 8.19
CA LEU A 186 1.20 0.89 8.31
C LEU A 186 1.99 1.78 9.28
N ALA A 187 1.61 3.05 9.43
CA ALA A 187 2.26 3.98 10.34
C ALA A 187 1.77 3.84 11.79
N GLY A 188 0.71 3.07 12.05
CA GLY A 188 0.07 3.05 13.38
C GLY A 188 -0.86 4.25 13.63
N PHE A 189 -1.38 4.88 12.57
CA PHE A 189 -2.23 6.08 12.67
C PHE A 189 -3.73 5.75 12.73
N ARG A 190 -4.08 4.47 12.87
CA ARG A 190 -5.47 4.00 12.95
C ARG A 190 -5.67 3.19 14.21
N SER A 191 -6.92 3.12 14.67
CA SER A 191 -7.28 2.27 15.80
C SER A 191 -6.98 0.81 15.47
N GLY A 192 -6.35 0.10 16.39
CA GLY A 192 -6.01 -1.31 16.21
C GLY A 192 -4.75 -1.59 15.39
N THR A 193 -4.04 -0.56 14.88
CA THR A 193 -2.73 -0.76 14.26
C THR A 193 -1.59 -0.35 15.21
N PRO A 194 -0.55 -1.19 15.40
CA PRO A 194 0.60 -0.85 16.23
C PRO A 194 1.43 0.29 15.64
N GLU A 195 2.03 1.09 16.51
CA GLU A 195 2.94 2.18 16.16
C GLU A 195 4.18 1.63 15.41
N ASN A 196 4.48 2.21 14.25
CA ASN A 196 5.64 1.84 13.44
C ASN A 196 6.52 3.05 13.14
N TYR A 197 7.54 3.26 13.98
CA TYR A 197 8.43 4.41 13.84
C TYR A 197 9.22 4.42 12.53
N GLY A 198 9.56 3.25 11.97
CA GLY A 198 10.25 3.17 10.68
C GLY A 198 9.41 3.71 9.53
N VAL A 199 8.13 3.31 9.48
CA VAL A 199 7.16 3.84 8.49
C VAL A 199 6.91 5.33 8.75
N GLN A 200 6.69 5.74 9.99
CA GLN A 200 6.45 7.15 10.32
C GLN A 200 7.61 8.06 9.93
N ASN A 201 8.85 7.66 10.23
CA ASN A 201 10.03 8.43 9.89
C ASN A 201 10.19 8.54 8.37
N SER A 202 9.94 7.44 7.65
CA SER A 202 9.92 7.43 6.19
C SER A 202 8.87 8.39 5.61
N LEU A 203 7.64 8.34 6.13
CA LEU A 203 6.56 9.23 5.69
C LEU A 203 6.84 10.69 6.03
N ARG A 204 7.38 11.00 7.22
CA ARG A 204 7.76 12.37 7.59
C ARG A 204 8.86 12.91 6.66
N ALA A 205 9.79 12.06 6.25
CA ALA A 205 10.86 12.43 5.33
C ALA A 205 10.35 12.69 3.91
N MET A 206 9.38 11.89 3.43
CA MET A 206 8.85 11.99 2.05
C MET A 206 7.71 13.01 1.91
N LEU A 207 6.77 13.06 2.85
CA LEU A 207 5.53 13.85 2.76
C LEU A 207 5.49 15.06 3.69
N THR A 208 6.47 15.22 4.57
CA THR A 208 6.54 16.20 5.68
C THR A 208 5.82 15.79 6.98
N PRO A 209 6.25 16.33 8.14
CA PRO A 209 5.55 16.15 9.41
C PRO A 209 4.12 16.70 9.43
N TYR A 210 3.82 17.74 8.66
CA TYR A 210 2.48 18.32 8.59
C TYR A 210 1.48 17.34 7.98
N VAL A 211 1.81 16.75 6.84
CA VAL A 211 0.97 15.74 6.18
C VAL A 211 0.79 14.51 7.07
N CYS A 212 1.82 14.05 7.78
CA CYS A 212 1.69 12.94 8.72
C CYS A 212 0.70 13.22 9.87
N ARG A 213 0.64 14.47 10.35
CA ARG A 213 -0.38 14.87 11.34
C ARG A 213 -1.78 14.83 10.75
N LEU A 214 -1.96 15.31 9.52
CA LEU A 214 -3.24 15.22 8.82
C LEU A 214 -3.66 13.75 8.63
N MET A 215 -2.74 12.87 8.21
CA MET A 215 -3.00 11.44 8.10
C MET A 215 -3.43 10.84 9.44
N ARG A 216 -2.80 11.23 10.56
CA ARG A 216 -3.16 10.77 11.91
C ARG A 216 -4.54 11.25 12.35
N ASN A 217 -5.02 12.39 11.85
CA ASN A 217 -6.36 12.89 12.16
C ASN A 217 -7.49 12.14 11.43
N GLY A 218 -7.17 11.27 10.46
CA GLY A 218 -8.13 10.35 9.85
C GLY A 218 -8.86 10.84 8.59
N ASP A 219 -8.65 12.09 8.17
CA ASP A 219 -9.25 12.61 6.93
C ASP A 219 -8.32 12.41 5.72
N ASN A 220 -8.46 11.25 5.06
CA ASN A 220 -7.67 10.94 3.86
C ASN A 220 -8.00 11.85 2.67
N HIS A 221 -9.23 12.36 2.57
CA HIS A 221 -9.60 13.28 1.47
C HIS A 221 -8.85 14.59 1.61
N LEU A 222 -8.78 15.14 2.83
CA LEU A 222 -7.99 16.34 3.10
C LEU A 222 -6.50 16.11 2.84
N VAL A 223 -5.95 14.98 3.27
CA VAL A 223 -4.54 14.62 2.99
C VAL A 223 -4.26 14.62 1.49
N LEU A 224 -5.09 13.90 0.72
CA LEU A 224 -4.92 13.79 -0.72
C LEU A 224 -5.13 15.13 -1.43
N LYS A 225 -6.09 15.93 -0.99
CA LYS A 225 -6.28 17.29 -1.49
C LYS A 225 -5.03 18.14 -1.27
N VAL A 226 -4.52 18.19 -0.03
CA VAL A 226 -3.29 18.94 0.31
C VAL A 226 -2.12 18.49 -0.56
N LEU A 227 -1.95 17.17 -0.75
CA LEU A 227 -0.87 16.63 -1.57
C LEU A 227 -1.02 16.95 -3.06
N ASN A 228 -2.23 17.15 -3.57
CA ASN A 228 -2.48 17.44 -4.99
C ASN A 228 -2.75 18.93 -5.28
N SER A 229 -2.74 19.80 -4.26
CA SER A 229 -2.80 21.25 -4.41
C SER A 229 -1.41 21.89 -4.41
N ASN A 230 -1.32 23.12 -4.92
CA ASN A 230 -0.16 23.99 -4.65
C ASN A 230 -0.43 24.74 -3.35
N LEU A 231 0.48 24.62 -2.38
CA LEU A 231 0.40 25.25 -1.08
C LEU A 231 1.71 25.98 -0.76
N GLU A 232 1.59 27.23 -0.33
CA GLU A 232 2.70 28.00 0.18
C GLU A 232 2.24 28.68 1.48
N ASP A 233 2.51 28.02 2.60
CA ASP A 233 2.20 28.54 3.93
C ASP A 233 3.39 28.32 4.89
N PRO A 234 3.35 28.88 6.12
CA PRO A 234 4.46 28.74 7.07
C PRO A 234 4.79 27.30 7.50
N TYR A 235 3.88 26.34 7.28
CA TYR A 235 4.03 24.94 7.63
C TYR A 235 4.53 24.09 6.47
N MET A 236 4.24 24.48 5.22
CA MET A 236 4.60 23.70 4.04
C MET A 236 4.71 24.55 2.76
N ILE A 237 5.79 24.32 2.00
CA ILE A 237 5.93 24.73 0.60
C ILE A 237 5.80 23.45 -0.23
N TRP A 238 4.72 23.36 -1.00
CA TRP A 238 4.36 22.16 -1.75
C TRP A 238 3.77 22.56 -3.11
N ASP A 239 4.46 22.20 -4.17
CA ASP A 239 4.07 22.55 -5.53
C ASP A 239 4.30 21.38 -6.50
N ASN A 240 3.97 21.60 -7.77
CA ASN A 240 4.22 20.64 -8.84
C ASN A 240 5.70 20.21 -8.92
N GLY A 241 6.64 21.12 -8.67
CA GLY A 241 8.07 20.82 -8.69
C GLY A 241 8.48 19.86 -7.57
N THR A 242 8.03 20.13 -6.34
CA THR A 242 8.29 19.29 -5.16
C THR A 242 7.71 17.89 -5.34
N ARG A 243 6.48 17.78 -5.89
CA ARG A 243 5.87 16.49 -6.20
C ARG A 243 6.65 15.71 -7.25
N ALA A 244 7.10 16.37 -8.31
CA ALA A 244 7.92 15.74 -9.35
C ALA A 244 9.25 15.22 -8.79
N GLU A 245 9.94 16.02 -7.97
CA GLU A 245 11.19 15.60 -7.30
C GLU A 245 10.98 14.38 -6.39
N LEU A 246 9.88 14.36 -5.61
CA LEU A 246 9.54 13.22 -4.77
C LEU A 246 9.25 11.97 -5.60
N LEU A 247 8.45 12.08 -6.66
CA LEU A 247 8.10 10.96 -7.52
C LEU A 247 9.33 10.39 -8.23
N GLU A 248 10.27 11.23 -8.67
CA GLU A 248 11.55 10.79 -9.23
C GLU A 248 12.38 10.01 -8.19
N PHE A 249 12.44 10.52 -6.95
CA PHE A 249 13.12 9.83 -5.84
C PHE A 249 12.49 8.46 -5.56
N VAL A 250 11.16 8.37 -5.52
CA VAL A 250 10.42 7.13 -5.29
C VAL A 250 10.66 6.14 -6.43
N GLU A 251 10.60 6.59 -7.68
CA GLU A 251 10.77 5.70 -8.85
C GLU A 251 12.17 5.08 -8.90
N LYS A 252 13.19 5.85 -8.50
CA LYS A 252 14.56 5.32 -8.34
C LYS A 252 14.62 4.14 -7.37
N HIS A 253 13.85 4.19 -6.28
CA HIS A 253 13.80 3.11 -5.29
C HIS A 253 12.91 1.94 -5.73
N ARG A 254 11.85 2.18 -6.51
CA ARG A 254 11.00 1.12 -7.10
C ARG A 254 11.75 0.24 -8.10
N SER A 255 12.71 0.84 -8.81
CA SER A 255 13.53 0.19 -9.84
C SER A 255 14.85 -0.38 -9.31
N SER A 256 15.28 0.01 -8.11
CA SER A 256 16.52 -0.48 -7.51
C SER A 256 16.27 -1.81 -6.77
N ASN A 257 16.91 -2.90 -7.22
CA ASN A 257 16.95 -4.19 -6.53
C ASN A 257 17.82 -4.16 -5.25
N VAL A 258 17.83 -3.05 -4.49
CA VAL A 258 18.65 -2.96 -3.28
C VAL A 258 18.03 -3.86 -2.22
N ASN A 259 18.74 -4.95 -1.89
CA ASN A 259 18.45 -5.81 -0.76
C ASN A 259 18.16 -4.95 0.48
N THR A 260 16.95 -5.09 1.01
CA THR A 260 16.40 -4.29 2.11
C THR A 260 17.10 -4.51 3.46
N GLU A 261 18.11 -5.40 3.51
CA GLU A 261 18.99 -5.59 4.67
C GLU A 261 19.79 -4.32 5.03
N LYS A 262 20.03 -3.41 4.08
CA LYS A 262 20.73 -2.15 4.34
C LYS A 262 19.86 -1.01 4.88
N LEU A 263 18.54 -1.20 5.03
CA LEU A 263 17.70 -0.16 5.66
C LEU A 263 17.92 -0.06 7.17
N TYR A 264 18.41 -1.11 7.84
CA TYR A 264 18.77 -1.06 9.27
C TYR A 264 20.09 -0.30 9.51
N GLU A 265 21.02 -0.29 8.55
CA GLU A 265 22.22 0.58 8.59
C GLU A 265 21.91 2.02 8.13
N ALA A 266 20.74 2.25 7.52
CA ALA A 266 20.33 3.55 7.00
C ALA A 266 19.71 4.50 8.06
N ASP A 267 19.56 4.05 9.32
CA ASP A 267 19.23 4.92 10.45
C ASP A 267 20.26 6.05 10.67
N HIS A 268 21.47 5.91 10.10
CA HIS A 268 22.49 6.97 10.03
C HIS A 268 22.70 7.58 8.63
N HIS A 269 22.30 6.90 7.56
CA HIS A 269 22.58 7.34 6.19
C HIS A 269 21.43 8.01 5.42
N VAL A 270 20.16 7.91 5.84
CA VAL A 270 19.07 8.70 5.21
C VAL A 270 19.29 10.21 5.42
N THR A 271 19.86 10.59 6.56
CA THR A 271 20.30 11.98 6.82
C THR A 271 21.54 12.39 6.04
N GLU A 272 22.32 11.47 5.47
CA GLU A 272 23.50 11.76 4.64
C GLU A 272 23.22 11.70 3.14
N ASN A 273 22.38 10.78 2.66
CA ASN A 273 22.02 10.70 1.25
C ASN A 273 21.12 11.86 0.80
N ALA A 274 20.37 12.46 1.73
CA ALA A 274 19.70 13.73 1.48
C ALA A 274 20.67 14.94 1.43
N LYS A 275 21.89 14.81 1.96
CA LYS A 275 22.97 15.82 1.82
C LYS A 275 23.73 15.68 0.50
N THR A 276 23.66 14.53 -0.18
CA THR A 276 24.38 14.30 -1.45
C THR A 276 23.52 14.42 -2.70
N SER A 277 22.17 14.46 -2.60
CA SER A 277 21.32 14.83 -3.75
C SER A 277 21.59 16.28 -4.18
N ASN A 278 21.90 16.51 -5.45
CA ASN A 278 22.40 17.79 -5.96
C ASN A 278 21.29 18.78 -6.37
N THR A 279 20.07 18.63 -5.84
CA THR A 279 18.97 19.55 -6.08
C THR A 279 18.83 20.52 -4.90
N ASN A 280 19.01 21.81 -5.19
CA ASN A 280 19.02 22.88 -4.20
C ASN A 280 17.69 23.04 -3.44
N THR A 281 16.59 22.47 -3.94
CA THR A 281 15.23 22.63 -3.40
C THR A 281 14.95 21.63 -2.28
N LEU A 282 15.08 20.32 -2.50
CA LEU A 282 14.98 19.30 -1.45
C LEU A 282 15.95 19.52 -0.28
N LYS A 283 17.19 19.96 -0.57
CA LYS A 283 18.14 20.39 0.47
C LYS A 283 17.65 21.60 1.26
N LYS A 284 17.02 22.59 0.60
CA LYS A 284 16.43 23.75 1.28
C LYS A 284 15.21 23.35 2.11
N VAL A 285 14.33 22.48 1.60
CA VAL A 285 13.14 22.00 2.33
C VAL A 285 13.54 21.18 3.55
N LEU A 286 14.47 20.25 3.43
CA LEU A 286 14.97 19.46 4.57
C LEU A 286 15.75 20.32 5.57
N LYS A 287 16.50 21.33 5.09
CA LYS A 287 17.21 22.28 5.96
C LYS A 287 16.26 23.25 6.65
N LEU A 288 15.17 23.70 6.00
CA LEU A 288 14.12 24.50 6.61
C LEU A 288 13.35 23.68 7.66
N ASN A 289 12.98 22.44 7.33
CA ASN A 289 12.29 21.54 8.26
C ASN A 289 13.12 21.26 9.51
N LYS A 290 14.44 21.08 9.35
CA LYS A 290 15.37 20.97 10.49
C LYS A 290 15.49 22.27 11.28
N LEU A 291 15.57 23.42 10.61
CA LEU A 291 15.63 24.73 11.29
C LEU A 291 14.33 25.11 12.01
N LEU A 292 13.18 24.59 11.55
CA LEU A 292 11.88 24.78 12.19
C LEU A 292 11.69 23.83 13.37
N SER A 293 12.16 22.58 13.28
CA SER A 293 12.17 21.64 14.42
C SER A 293 13.09 22.11 15.54
N ASP A 294 14.24 22.72 15.19
CA ASP A 294 15.22 23.20 16.17
C ASP A 294 14.81 24.54 16.81
N ARG A 295 14.00 25.37 16.12
CA ARG A 295 13.55 26.68 16.64
C ARG A 295 12.23 26.65 17.42
N TYR A 296 11.41 25.64 17.23
CA TYR A 296 10.15 25.48 17.96
C TYR A 296 10.07 24.07 18.57
N PRO A 297 10.84 23.78 19.63
CA PRO A 297 10.67 22.55 20.38
C PRO A 297 9.27 22.56 21.00
N VAL A 298 8.36 21.77 20.43
CA VAL A 298 7.05 21.57 21.03
C VAL A 298 7.26 20.72 22.28
N HIS A 299 7.26 21.39 23.44
CA HIS A 299 7.24 20.72 24.72
C HIS A 299 5.97 19.89 24.83
N PHE A 300 6.13 18.57 24.97
CA PHE A 300 5.05 17.66 25.30
C PHE A 300 4.61 17.90 26.76
N PRO A 301 3.33 18.17 27.05
CA PRO A 301 2.79 17.86 28.35
C PRO A 301 2.67 16.34 28.47
N SER A 302 3.32 15.76 29.47
CA SER A 302 3.17 14.35 29.82
C SER A 302 1.75 14.10 30.31
N SER A 303 1.03 13.20 29.64
CA SER A 303 -0.14 12.50 30.18
C SER A 303 -0.29 11.16 29.49
#